data_AF-A0A418YXT2-F1
#
_entry.id   AF-A0A418YXT2-F1
#
_cell.length_a   1.000
_cell.length_b   1.000
_cell.length_c   1.000
_cell.angle_alpha   90.00
_cell.angle_beta   90.00
_cell.angle_gamma   90.00
#
_symmetry.space_group_name_H-M   'P 1'
#
loop_
_entity.id
_entity.type
_entity.pdbx_description
1 polymer ?
#
loop_
_entity_poly.entity_id
_entity_poly.type
_entity_poly.pdbx_seq_one_letter_code
_entity_poly.pdbx_strand_id
1 'polypeptide(L)' 'MSAIDWDQPATMIDLDGKAPLIGTIRQCAQHFAIFKAEAKAQARVLLTQPVHREGRRTRTWLLEPDEIAQLAERLRAEG' A
#
# COMPACT_ATOMS: atom_id res chain seq x y z
N MET A 1 1.52 8.46 8.24
CA MET A 1 1.90 7.19 7.57
C MET A 1 3.21 6.57 8.07
N SER A 2 3.97 7.25 8.94
CA SER A 2 5.29 6.84 9.46
C SER A 2 5.30 5.58 10.35
N ALA A 3 4.16 4.92 10.59
CA ALA A 3 4.03 3.83 11.56
C ALA A 3 3.86 2.43 10.94
N ILE A 4 3.80 2.30 9.61
CA ILE A 4 3.64 0.98 8.96
C ILE A 4 5.00 0.32 8.78
N ASP A 5 5.19 -0.82 9.43
CA ASP A 5 6.37 -1.69 9.35
C ASP A 5 6.52 -2.26 7.93
N TRP A 6 7.76 -2.28 7.43
CA TRP A 6 8.08 -2.81 6.10
C TRP A 6 7.85 -4.31 5.98
N ASP A 7 8.03 -5.06 7.06
CA ASP A 7 7.92 -6.52 7.09
C ASP A 7 6.50 -7.01 7.39
N GLN A 8 5.58 -6.09 7.68
CA GLN A 8 4.17 -6.43 7.88
C GLN A 8 3.62 -7.13 6.63
N PRO A 9 2.97 -8.31 6.78
CA PRO A 9 2.29 -8.97 5.68
C PRO A 9 1.14 -8.12 5.13
N ALA A 10 0.99 -8.08 3.82
CA ALA A 10 -0.04 -7.33 3.12
C ALA A 10 -0.35 -7.95 1.75
N THR A 11 -1.50 -7.56 1.20
CA THR A 11 -1.93 -7.99 -0.14
C THR A 11 -2.23 -6.77 -0.99
N MET A 12 -1.48 -6.56 -2.06
CA MET A 12 -1.85 -5.60 -3.09
C MET A 12 -2.89 -6.21 -4.02
N ILE A 13 -3.99 -5.48 -4.20
CA ILE A 13 -5.09 -5.83 -5.10
C ILE A 13 -5.24 -4.73 -6.16
N ASP A 14 -5.72 -5.13 -7.32
CA ASP A 14 -6.10 -4.24 -8.42
C ASP A 14 -7.61 -4.38 -8.65
N LEU A 15 -8.30 -3.27 -8.90
CA LEU A 15 -9.74 -3.28 -9.20
C LEU A 15 -10.04 -3.78 -10.63
N ASP A 16 -9.04 -3.87 -11.51
CA ASP A 16 -9.19 -4.45 -12.85
C ASP A 16 -9.21 -6.00 -12.86
N GLY A 17 -9.20 -6.65 -11.69
CA GLY A 17 -9.36 -8.11 -11.57
C GLY A 17 -8.09 -8.93 -11.85
N LYS A 18 -6.91 -8.30 -11.80
CA LYS A 18 -5.62 -9.01 -11.90
C LYS A 18 -5.34 -9.84 -10.64
N ALA A 19 -4.50 -10.87 -10.79
CA ALA A 19 -4.05 -11.66 -9.65
C ALA A 19 -3.40 -10.76 -8.59
N PRO A 20 -3.78 -10.89 -7.30
CA PRO A 20 -3.23 -10.05 -6.25
C PRO A 20 -1.78 -10.43 -5.94
N LEU A 21 -1.00 -9.45 -5.50
CA LEU A 21 0.33 -9.68 -4.95
C LEU A 21 0.20 -9.88 -3.43
N ILE A 22 0.46 -11.09 -2.95
CA ILE A 22 0.52 -11.42 -1.52
C ILE A 22 1.99 -11.37 -1.09
N GLY A 23 2.32 -10.52 -0.12
CA GLY A 23 3.71 -10.27 0.29
C GLY A 23 3.84 -9.37 1.52
N THR A 24 4.84 -8.51 1.55
CA THR A 24 5.04 -7.49 2.61
C THR A 24 4.72 -6.08 2.12
N ILE A 25 4.61 -5.12 3.05
CA ILE A 25 4.44 -3.70 2.72
C ILE A 25 5.57 -3.18 1.84
N ARG A 26 6.82 -3.61 2.09
CA ARG A 26 7.97 -3.26 1.23
C ARG A 26 7.77 -3.75 -0.20
N GLN A 27 7.38 -5.01 -0.37
CA GLN A 27 7.14 -5.58 -1.70
C GLN A 27 5.98 -4.87 -2.42
N CYS A 28 4.91 -4.53 -1.69
CA CYS A 28 3.81 -3.75 -2.25
C CYS A 28 4.28 -2.36 -2.72
N ALA A 29 5.06 -1.63 -1.92
CA ALA A 29 5.59 -0.33 -2.31
C ALA A 29 6.51 -0.41 -3.54
N GLN A 30 7.39 -1.42 -3.59
CA GLN A 30 8.26 -1.69 -4.75
C GLN A 30 7.44 -1.95 -6.02
N HIS A 31 6.43 -2.80 -5.93
CA HIS A 31 5.60 -3.16 -7.07
C HIS A 31 4.73 -1.99 -7.54
N PHE A 32 4.20 -1.18 -6.63
CA PHE A 32 3.46 0.04 -6.98
C PHE A 32 4.34 1.06 -7.70
N ALA A 33 5.60 1.22 -7.30
CA ALA A 33 6.50 2.22 -7.88
C ALA A 33 6.64 2.06 -9.41
N ILE A 34 6.66 0.81 -9.90
CA ILE A 34 6.83 0.46 -11.32
C ILE A 34 5.50 0.43 -12.12
N PHE A 35 4.34 0.57 -11.47
CA PHE A 35 3.06 0.63 -12.17
C PHE A 35 2.92 1.90 -13.03
N LYS A 36 2.23 1.73 -14.16
CA LYS A 36 1.71 2.85 -14.96
C LYS A 36 0.61 3.59 -14.20
N ALA A 37 0.29 4.81 -14.63
CA ALA A 37 -0.66 5.68 -13.94
C ALA A 37 -2.05 5.04 -13.78
N GLU A 38 -2.52 4.33 -14.81
CA GLU A 38 -3.82 3.66 -14.80
C GLU A 38 -3.86 2.56 -13.73
N ALA A 39 -2.82 1.71 -13.68
CA ALA A 39 -2.70 0.66 -12.68
C ALA A 39 -2.51 1.21 -11.26
N LYS A 40 -1.80 2.35 -11.10
CA LYS A 40 -1.68 3.03 -9.81
C LYS A 40 -3.02 3.50 -9.27
N ALA A 41 -3.87 4.08 -10.13
CA ALA A 41 -5.20 4.54 -9.73
C ALA A 41 -6.13 3.40 -9.28
N GLN A 42 -5.87 2.18 -9.77
CA GLN A 42 -6.65 0.99 -9.45
C GLN A 42 -6.08 0.15 -8.30
N ALA A 43 -4.83 0.38 -7.90
CA ALA A 43 -4.17 -0.39 -6.85
C ALA A 43 -4.65 -0.03 -5.43
N ARG A 44 -4.89 -1.05 -4.60
CA ARG A 44 -5.08 -0.93 -3.15
C ARG A 44 -4.17 -1.91 -2.42
N VAL A 45 -3.85 -1.64 -1.17
CA VAL A 45 -3.15 -2.60 -0.30
C VAL A 45 -4.03 -2.95 0.88
N LEU A 46 -4.43 -4.21 0.97
CA LEU A 46 -5.10 -4.79 2.13
C LEU A 46 -4.05 -5.13 3.19
N LEU A 47 -4.23 -4.59 4.38
CA LEU A 47 -3.37 -4.79 5.53
C LEU A 47 -3.84 -6.00 6.35
N THR A 48 -2.89 -6.71 6.95
CA THR A 48 -3.19 -7.74 7.96
C THR A 48 -3.32 -7.18 9.38
N GLN A 49 -2.84 -5.95 9.60
CA GLN A 49 -3.01 -5.21 10.84
C GLN A 49 -3.53 -3.80 10.54
N PRO A 50 -4.56 -3.34 11.26
CA PRO A 50 -5.21 -2.09 10.91
C PRO A 50 -4.49 -0.89 11.53
N VAL A 51 -4.43 0.20 10.77
CA VAL A 51 -3.75 1.44 11.16
C VAL A 51 -4.75 2.49 11.62
N HIS A 52 -4.34 3.30 12.60
CA HIS A 52 -5.11 4.49 12.97
C HIS A 52 -4.88 5.62 11.96
N ARG A 53 -5.93 6.40 11.68
CA ARG A 53 -5.86 7.61 10.86
C ARG A 53 -6.52 8.75 11.60
N GLU A 54 -5.85 9.89 11.59
CA GLU A 54 -6.43 11.12 12.10
C GLU A 54 -7.73 11.44 11.36
N GLY A 55 -8.77 11.85 12.11
CA GLY A 55 -10.10 12.10 11.57
C GLY A 55 -10.97 10.87 11.31
N ARG A 56 -10.46 9.63 11.48
CA ARG A 56 -11.28 8.41 11.39
C ARG A 56 -11.53 7.79 12.77
N ARG A 57 -12.81 7.46 13.03
CA ARG A 57 -13.22 6.79 14.28
C ARG A 57 -12.80 5.33 14.34
N THR A 58 -12.75 4.64 13.19
CA THR A 58 -12.37 3.22 13.11
C THR A 58 -10.97 3.07 12.53
N ARG A 59 -10.29 1.98 12.91
CA ARG A 59 -9.00 1.63 12.30
C ARG A 59 -9.21 1.24 10.84
N THR A 60 -8.25 1.58 9.98
CA THR A 60 -8.33 1.34 8.54
C THR A 60 -7.48 0.13 8.14
N TRP A 61 -8.04 -0.69 7.25
CA TRP A 61 -7.43 -1.93 6.76
C TRP A 61 -6.93 -1.83 5.32
N LEU A 62 -7.26 -0.75 4.61
CA LEU A 62 -7.00 -0.60 3.18
C LEU A 62 -6.24 0.69 2.92
N LEU A 63 -5.11 0.60 2.23
CA LEU A 63 -4.39 1.77 1.72
C LEU A 63 -4.89 2.10 0.31
N GLU A 64 -5.24 3.36 0.09
CA GLU A 64 -5.60 3.92 -1.22
C GLU A 64 -4.35 4.31 -2.04
N PRO A 65 -4.47 4.53 -3.36
CA PRO A 65 -3.34 4.85 -4.25
C PRO A 65 -2.41 5.96 -3.76
N ASP A 66 -2.94 7.02 -3.18
CA ASP A 66 -2.19 8.18 -2.66
C ASP A 66 -1.36 7.80 -1.43
N GLU A 67 -1.87 6.91 -0.59
CA GLU A 67 -1.15 6.36 0.56
C GLU A 67 -0.07 5.39 0.11
N ILE A 68 -0.33 4.56 -0.90
CA ILE A 68 0.71 3.68 -1.45
C ILE A 68 1.82 4.51 -2.12
N ALA A 69 1.47 5.62 -2.78
CA ALA A 69 2.45 6.54 -3.35
C ALA A 69 3.39 7.13 -2.29
N GLN A 70 2.86 7.51 -1.13
CA GLN A 70 3.68 7.95 0.01
C GLN A 70 4.61 6.84 0.53
N LEU A 71 4.20 5.57 0.49
CA LEU A 71 5.08 4.44 0.84
C LEU A 71 6.20 4.27 -0.20
N ALA A 72 5.87 4.38 -1.49
CA ALA A 72 6.86 4.33 -2.55
C ALA A 72 7.88 5.48 -2.45
N GLU A 73 7.44 6.68 -2.06
CA GLU A 73 8.32 7.82 -1.81
C GLU A 73 9.23 7.58 -0.60
N ARG A 74 8.66 7.11 0.53
CA ARG A 74 9.42 6.75 1.72
C ARG A 74 10.50 5.71 1.40
N LEU A 75 10.13 4.68 0.63
CA LEU A 75 11.07 3.63 0.21
C LEU A 75 12.21 4.20 -0.65
N ARG A 76 11.93 5.17 -1.54
CA ARG A 76 12.96 5.83 -2.36
C ARG A 76 13.91 6.67 -1.51
N ALA A 77 13.40 7.36 -0.50
CA ALA A 77 14.19 8.21 0.39
C ALA A 77 15.12 7.42 1.34
N GLU A 78 14.80 6.15 1.61
CA GLU A 78 15.62 5.24 2.43
C GLU A 78 16.73 4.53 1.61
N GLY A 79 16.75 4.68 0.28
CA GLY A 79 17.74 4.11 -0.65
C GLY A 79 18.56 5.16 -1.39
#